data_AF-A0A3D5GPY0-F1
#
_entry.id   AF-A0A3D5GPY0-F1
#
_cell.length_a   1.000
_cell.length_b   1.000
_cell.length_c   1.000
_cell.angle_alpha   90.00
_cell.angle_beta   90.00
_cell.angle_gamma   90.00
#
_symmetry.space_group_name_H-M   'P 1'
#
loop_
_entity.id
_entity.type
_entity.pdbx_description
1 polymer ?
#
loop_
_entity_poly.entity_id
_entity_poly.type
_entity_poly.pdbx_seq_one_letter_code
_entity_poly.pdbx_strand_id
1 'polypeptide(L)' 'DGVEAHLQELLAADPAFIADDLRLVRREFPTAIGPVDLLCRDGDGVAVAIEVKRRGEIDGVEQLT' A
#
# COMPACT_ATOMS: atom_id res chain seq x y z
N ASP A 1 8.44 -0.08 11.78
CA ASP A 1 8.85 -1.02 12.86
C ASP A 1 8.24 -2.40 12.56
N GLY A 2 8.46 -3.45 13.37
CA GLY A 2 7.90 -4.78 13.07
C GLY A 2 6.36 -4.82 12.94
N VAL A 3 5.66 -3.79 13.43
CA VAL A 3 4.20 -3.65 13.29
C VAL A 3 3.82 -3.23 11.88
N GLU A 4 4.56 -2.31 11.26
CA GLU A 4 4.29 -1.87 9.88
C GLU A 4 4.43 -3.02 8.89
N ALA A 5 5.52 -3.79 9.01
CA ALA A 5 5.70 -4.99 8.19
C ALA A 5 4.57 -6.00 8.37
N HIS A 6 4.07 -6.17 9.60
CA HIS A 6 2.95 -7.07 9.87
C HIS A 6 1.63 -6.52 9.32
N LEU A 7 1.38 -5.22 9.42
CA LEU A 7 0.21 -4.57 8.82
C LEU A 7 0.24 -4.71 7.29
N GLN A 8 1.41 -4.51 6.65
CA GLN A 8 1.56 -4.76 5.21
C GLN A 8 1.22 -6.20 4.86
N GLU A 9 1.66 -7.18 5.65
CA GLU A 9 1.32 -8.60 5.43
C GLU A 9 -0.18 -8.87 5.52
N LEU A 10 -0.85 -8.34 6.54
CA LEU A 10 -2.29 -8.50 6.74
C LEU A 10 -3.10 -7.84 5.62
N LEU A 11 -2.75 -6.60 5.26
CA LEU A 11 -3.43 -5.85 4.20
C LEU A 11 -3.13 -6.40 2.80
N ALA A 12 -1.95 -6.98 2.59
CA ALA A 12 -1.64 -7.70 1.35
C ALA A 12 -2.44 -9.01 1.24
N ALA A 13 -2.67 -9.70 2.35
CA ALA A 13 -3.44 -10.94 2.37
C ALA A 13 -4.92 -10.70 2.06
N ASP A 14 -5.47 -9.56 2.47
CA ASP A 14 -6.84 -9.15 2.16
C ASP A 14 -6.95 -7.63 1.94
N PRO A 15 -6.77 -7.15 0.69
CA PRO A 15 -6.91 -5.73 0.36
C PRO A 15 -8.32 -5.16 0.54
N ALA A 16 -9.35 -6.01 0.72
CA ALA A 16 -10.72 -5.56 0.93
C ALA A 16 -10.90 -4.79 2.24
N PHE A 17 -10.00 -4.95 3.21
CA PHE A 17 -9.96 -4.10 4.41
C PHE A 17 -9.65 -2.62 4.11
N ILE A 18 -9.13 -2.31 2.92
CA ILE A 18 -8.86 -0.94 2.46
C ILE A 18 -10.01 -0.43 1.59
N ALA A 19 -10.40 -1.21 0.58
CA ALA A 19 -11.57 -0.98 -0.26
C ALA A 19 -11.99 -2.27 -0.98
N ASP A 20 -13.30 -2.47 -1.14
CA ASP A 20 -13.93 -3.75 -1.54
C ASP A 20 -13.41 -4.38 -2.85
N ASP A 21 -12.99 -3.56 -3.81
CA ASP A 21 -12.61 -3.98 -5.16
C ASP A 21 -11.09 -4.00 -5.40
N LEU A 22 -10.30 -3.70 -4.38
CA LEU A 22 -8.85 -3.74 -4.49
C LEU A 22 -8.32 -5.16 -4.62
N ARG A 23 -7.38 -5.33 -5.54
CA ARG A 23 -6.64 -6.57 -5.76
C ARG A 23 -5.16 -6.28 -5.68
N LEU A 24 -4.45 -7.01 -4.83
CA LEU A 24 -3.01 -6.90 -4.70
C LEU A 24 -2.34 -7.30 -6.02
N VAL A 25 -1.49 -6.42 -6.54
CA VAL A 25 -0.56 -6.74 -7.63
C VAL A 25 0.73 -7.29 -7.05
N ARG A 26 1.34 -6.53 -6.13
CA ARG A 26 2.65 -6.85 -5.57
C ARG A 26 2.93 -5.99 -4.33
N ARG A 27 3.59 -6.61 -3.35
CA ARG A 27 4.24 -5.92 -2.22
C ARG A 27 5.61 -5.39 -2.62
N GLU A 28 6.03 -4.29 -2.03
CA GLU A 28 7.34 -3.66 -2.27
C GLU A 28 7.57 -3.48 -3.77
N PHE A 29 6.61 -2.85 -4.45
CA PHE A 29 6.67 -2.67 -5.89
C PHE A 29 7.69 -1.58 -6.23
N PRO A 30 8.74 -1.87 -7.01
CA PRO A 30 9.81 -0.91 -7.26
C PRO A 30 9.32 0.25 -8.15
N THR A 31 9.64 1.49 -7.75
CA THR A 31 9.44 2.70 -8.57
C THR A 31 10.76 3.46 -8.73
N ALA A 32 10.74 4.56 -9.50
CA ALA A 32 11.91 5.40 -9.72
C ALA A 32 12.39 6.14 -8.45
N ILE A 33 11.53 6.33 -7.45
CA ILE A 33 11.83 7.08 -6.22
C ILE A 33 11.88 6.21 -4.96
N GLY A 34 11.77 4.89 -5.12
CA GLY A 34 11.69 3.92 -4.02
C GLY A 34 10.55 2.94 -4.21
N PRO A 35 10.52 1.83 -3.48
CA PRO A 35 9.38 0.93 -3.51
C PRO A 35 8.14 1.60 -2.90
N VAL A 36 6.96 1.25 -3.41
CA VAL A 36 5.69 1.44 -2.69
C VAL A 36 5.37 0.16 -1.92
N ASP A 37 4.83 0.28 -0.71
CA ASP A 37 4.56 -0.87 0.16
C ASP A 37 3.63 -1.89 -0.53
N LEU A 38 2.49 -1.42 -1.06
CA LEU A 38 1.54 -2.23 -1.81
C LEU A 38 1.15 -1.53 -3.11
N LEU A 39 1.29 -2.23 -4.22
CA LEU A 39 0.61 -1.87 -5.47
C LEU A 39 -0.63 -2.73 -5.63
N CYS A 40 -1.78 -2.08 -5.81
CA CYS A 40 -3.06 -2.71 -6.06
C CYS A 40 -3.68 -2.25 -7.40
N ARG A 41 -4.76 -2.93 -7.80
CA ARG A 41 -5.67 -2.52 -8.86
C ARG A 41 -7.08 -2.43 -8.30
N ASP A 42 -7.83 -1.38 -8.62
CA ASP A 42 -9.26 -1.28 -8.31
C ASP A 42 -10.13 -2.06 -9.31
N GLY A 43 -11.45 -1.97 -9.15
CA GLY A 43 -12.43 -2.64 -10.00
C GLY A 43 -12.41 -2.19 -11.46
N ASP A 44 -11.92 -0.99 -11.73
CA ASP A 44 -11.75 -0.43 -13.08
C ASP A 44 -10.34 -0.74 -13.67
N GLY A 45 -9.48 -1.40 -12.89
CA GLY A 45 -8.12 -1.76 -13.28
C GLY A 45 -7.12 -0.59 -13.18
N VAL A 46 -7.48 0.51 -12.54
CA VAL A 46 -6.59 1.64 -12.28
C VAL A 46 -5.57 1.22 -11.22
N ALA A 47 -4.32 1.67 -11.39
CA ALA A 47 -3.27 1.40 -10.42
C ALA A 47 -3.49 2.23 -9.15
N VAL A 48 -3.46 1.59 -8.00
CA VAL A 48 -3.56 2.23 -6.68
C VAL A 48 -2.30 1.90 -5.88
N ALA A 49 -1.49 2.91 -5.60
CA ALA A 49 -0.33 2.78 -4.72
C ALA A 49 -0.77 3.07 -3.28
N ILE A 50 -0.34 2.23 -2.34
CA ILE A 50 -0.76 2.28 -0.94
C ILE A 50 0.49 2.21 -0.07
N GLU A 51 0.61 3.17 0.84
CA GLU A 51 1.69 3.25 1.83
C GLU A 51 1.12 2.93 3.22
N VAL A 52 1.80 2.07 3.97
CA VAL A 52 1.34 1.56 5.26
C VAL A 52 2.22 2.11 6.37
N LYS A 53 1.64 2.98 7.21
CA LYS A 53 2.30 3.51 8.40
C LYS A 53 1.56 3.08 9.65
N ARG A 54 2.29 2.73 10.72
CA ARG A 54 1.70 2.37 12.02
C ARG A 54 1.03 3.58 12.67
N ARG A 55 1.58 4.77 12.43
CA ARG A 55 1.02 6.06 12.85
C ARG A 55 1.04 7.00 11.66
N GLY A 56 -0.13 7.50 11.28
CA GLY A 56 -0.25 8.54 10.27
C GLY A 56 0.00 9.91 10.91
N GLU A 57 1.09 10.55 10.53
CA GLU A 57 1.33 11.98 10.75
C GLU A 57 1.37 12.66 9.37
N ILE A 58 1.14 13.98 9.29
CA ILE A 58 1.05 14.70 8.01
C ILE A 58 2.35 14.55 7.17
N ASP A 59 3.50 14.36 7.83
CA ASP A 59 4.79 14.12 7.18
C ASP A 59 4.86 12.79 6.39
N GLY A 60 3.92 11.87 6.57
CA GLY A 60 3.88 10.61 5.81
C GLY A 60 3.49 10.76 4.32
N VAL A 61 3.14 11.97 3.88
CA VAL A 61 2.63 12.25 2.52
C VAL A 61 3.75 12.58 1.53
N GLU A 62 4.97 12.93 1.97
CA GLU A 62 6.06 13.40 1.10
C GLU A 62 6.56 12.37 0.07
N GLN A 63 6.19 11.09 0.21
CA GLN A 63 6.54 10.05 -0.77
C GLN A 63 5.58 9.95 -1.96
N LEU A 64 4.45 10.66 -1.94
CA LEU A 64 3.39 10.56 -2.96
C LEU A 64 3.29 11.80 -3.88
N THR A 65 4.24 12.75 -3.80
CA THR A 65 4.27 13.98 -4.63
C THR A 65 5.46 14.03 -5.57
#